data_AF-A0A7J3U4G6-F1
#
_entry.id   AF-A0A7J3U4G6-F1
#
_cell.length_a   1.000
_cell.length_b   1.000
_cell.length_c   1.000
_cell.angle_alpha   90.00
_cell.angle_beta   90.00
_cell.angle_gamma   90.00
#
_symmetry.space_group_name_H-M   'P 1'
#
loop_
_entity.id
_entity.type
_entity.pdbx_description
1 polymer ?
#
loop_
_entity_poly.entity_id
_entity_poly.type
_entity_poly.pdbx_seq_one_letter_code
_entity_poly.pdbx_strand_id
1 'polypeptide(L)' 'MDDKERKKIIDKIEDLNQTRAMLHRTIESLEDKKGEISEKKYEKLKKRYAEKHDKIRSKIHELEMKLKHPT' A
#
# COMPACT_ATOMS: atom_id res chain seq x y z
N MET A 1 23.14 -4.62 -10.46
CA MET A 1 22.72 -4.31 -9.07
C MET A 1 23.63 -5.05 -8.11
N ASP A 2 24.17 -4.36 -7.11
CA ASP A 2 24.96 -4.99 -6.04
C ASP A 2 24.08 -5.52 -4.89
N ASP A 3 24.65 -6.35 -4.01
CA ASP A 3 23.91 -6.96 -2.90
C ASP A 3 23.34 -5.96 -1.90
N LYS A 4 24.00 -4.80 -1.75
CA LYS A 4 23.58 -3.74 -0.82
C LYS A 4 22.35 -3.01 -1.37
N GLU A 5 22.34 -2.72 -2.67
CA GLU A 5 21.19 -2.17 -3.39
C GLU A 5 20.02 -3.14 -3.38
N ARG A 6 20.28 -4.43 -3.64
CA ARG A 6 19.27 -5.49 -3.60
C ARG A 6 18.61 -5.56 -2.23
N LYS A 7 19.41 -5.57 -1.15
CA LYS A 7 18.91 -5.58 0.22
C LYS A 7 18.03 -4.36 0.52
N LYS A 8 18.46 -3.15 0.15
CA LYS A 8 17.65 -1.93 0.33
C LYS A 8 16.30 -1.99 -0.37
N ILE A 9 16.25 -2.60 -1.56
CA ILE A 9 14.98 -2.76 -2.28
C ILE A 9 14.06 -3.76 -1.56
N ILE A 10 14.61 -4.87 -1.07
CA ILE A 10 13.85 -5.86 -0.28
C ILE A 10 13.31 -5.22 1.00
N ASP A 11 14.16 -4.57 1.79
CA ASP A 11 13.76 -3.86 3.01
C ASP A 11 12.63 -2.86 2.70
N LYS A 12 12.74 -2.14 1.57
CA LYS A 12 11.71 -1.19 1.16
C LYS A 12 10.38 -1.86 0.77
N ILE A 13 10.43 -3.03 0.13
CA ILE A 13 9.24 -3.82 -0.20
C ILE A 13 8.55 -4.29 1.09
N GLU A 14 9.32 -4.73 2.10
CA GLU A 14 8.78 -5.15 3.40
C GLU A 14 8.06 -3.99 4.11
N ASP A 15 8.68 -2.81 4.19
CA ASP A 15 8.05 -1.60 4.76
C ASP A 15 6.74 -1.24 4.04
N LEU A 16 6.76 -1.31 2.70
CA LEU A 16 5.58 -1.02 1.88
C LEU A 16 4.48 -2.05 2.08
N ASN A 17 4.83 -3.33 2.22
CA ASN A 17 3.87 -4.40 2.51
C ASN A 17 3.23 -4.25 3.88
N GLN A 18 4.00 -3.88 4.91
CA GLN A 18 3.46 -3.56 6.23
C GLN A 18 2.47 -2.38 6.16
N THR A 19 2.86 -1.31 5.46
CA THR A 19 1.99 -0.15 5.24
C THR A 19 0.72 -0.53 4.48
N ARG A 20 0.83 -1.40 3.46
CA ARG A 20 -0.31 -1.90 2.68
C ARG A 20 -1.30 -2.67 3.56
N ALA A 21 -0.79 -3.55 4.43
CA ALA A 21 -1.61 -4.32 5.36
C ALA A 21 -2.32 -3.42 6.38
N MET A 22 -1.64 -2.39 6.90
CA MET A 22 -2.26 -1.40 7.78
C MET A 22 -3.39 -0.61 7.09
N LEU A 23 -3.18 -0.19 5.85
CA LEU A 23 -4.22 0.49 5.06
C LEU A 23 -5.41 -0.43 4.78
N HIS A 24 -5.16 -1.71 4.50
CA HIS A 24 -6.23 -2.69 4.30
C HIS A 24 -7.12 -2.79 5.54
N ARG A 25 -6.52 -2.98 6.73
CA ARG A 25 -7.26 -2.99 8.01
C ARG A 25 -8.00 -1.67 8.28
N THR A 26 -7.42 -0.54 7.84
CA THR A 26 -8.07 0.78 7.97
C THR A 26 -9.33 0.86 7.10
N ILE A 27 -9.29 0.28 5.89
CA ILE A 27 -10.46 0.22 5.00
C ILE A 27 -11.52 -0.70 5.60
N GLU A 28 -11.15 -1.89 6.09
CA GLU A 28 -12.08 -2.80 6.79
C GLU A 28 -12.78 -2.09 7.96
N SER A 29 -12.01 -1.43 8.83
CA SER A 29 -12.58 -0.68 9.95
C SER A 29 -13.47 0.49 9.51
N LEU A 30 -13.23 1.09 8.35
CA LEU A 30 -14.08 2.14 7.78
C LEU A 30 -15.41 1.56 7.29
N GLU A 31 -15.40 0.36 6.71
CA GLU A 31 -16.61 -0.36 6.30
C GLU A 31 -17.48 -0.70 7.52
N ASP A 32 -16.88 -1.20 8.60
CA ASP A 32 -17.60 -1.52 9.84
C ASP A 32 -18.32 -0.29 10.43
N LYS A 33 -17.71 0.88 10.31
CA LYS A 33 -18.22 2.15 10.85
C LYS A 33 -19.02 2.97 9.84
N LYS A 34 -19.37 2.40 8.68
CA LYS A 34 -20.08 3.12 7.61
C LYS A 34 -21.37 3.80 8.10
N GLY A 35 -22.09 3.17 9.04
CA GLY A 35 -23.31 3.72 9.64
C GLY A 35 -23.09 4.81 10.69
N GLU A 36 -21.87 4.96 11.22
CA GLU A 36 -21.52 5.93 12.27
C GLU A 36 -21.08 7.28 11.70
N ILE A 37 -20.77 7.35 10.41
CA ILE A 37 -20.28 8.54 9.72
C ILE A 37 -21.20 8.92 8.56
N SER A 38 -21.16 10.18 8.14
CA SER A 38 -21.92 10.60 6.97
C SER A 38 -21.42 9.91 5.70
N GLU A 39 -22.33 9.56 4.81
CA GLU A 39 -22.03 8.91 3.53
C GLU A 39 -20.96 9.67 2.73
N LYS A 40 -21.09 11.00 2.64
CA LYS A 40 -20.10 11.87 1.99
C LYS A 40 -18.70 11.75 2.61
N LYS A 41 -18.60 11.60 3.93
CA LYS A 41 -17.33 11.43 4.63
C LYS A 41 -16.76 10.03 4.40
N TYR A 42 -17.61 9.01 4.47
CA TYR A 42 -17.25 7.62 4.16
C TYR A 42 -16.67 7.49 2.75
N GLU A 43 -17.39 7.96 1.73
CA GLU A 43 -16.95 7.88 0.32
C GLU A 43 -15.60 8.58 0.09
N LYS A 44 -15.44 9.77 0.69
CA LYS A 44 -14.16 10.52 0.61
C LYS A 44 -13.00 9.75 1.24
N LEU A 45 -13.22 9.13 2.41
CA LEU A 45 -12.19 8.36 3.11
C LEU A 45 -11.87 7.07 2.36
N LYS A 46 -12.90 6.34 1.91
CA LYS A 46 -12.77 5.10 1.13
C LYS A 46 -11.95 5.34 -0.14
N LYS A 47 -12.31 6.35 -0.93
CA LYS A 47 -11.56 6.75 -2.13
C LYS A 47 -10.10 7.07 -1.80
N ARG A 48 -9.85 7.88 -0.77
CA ARG A 48 -8.49 8.26 -0.36
C ARG A 48 -7.65 7.05 0.05
N TYR A 49 -8.22 6.10 0.80
CA TYR A 49 -7.49 4.92 1.24
C TYR A 49 -7.25 3.94 0.10
N ALA A 50 -8.23 3.75 -0.79
CA ALA A 50 -8.08 2.94 -2.00
C ALA A 50 -6.96 3.48 -2.90
N GLU A 51 -6.95 4.80 -3.20
CA GLU A 51 -5.89 5.43 -4.00
C GLU A 51 -4.49 5.26 -3.38
N LYS A 52 -4.39 5.33 -2.05
CA LYS A 52 -3.11 5.09 -1.34
C LYS A 52 -2.70 3.62 -1.44
N HIS A 53 -3.64 2.70 -1.26
CA HIS A 53 -3.40 1.27 -1.36
C HIS A 53 -2.87 0.90 -2.75
N ASP A 54 -3.49 1.42 -3.81
CA ASP A 54 -3.08 1.17 -5.19
C ASP A 54 -1.70 1.75 -5.51
N LYS A 55 -1.39 2.96 -5.02
CA LYS A 55 -0.05 3.55 -5.16
C LYS A 55 1.03 2.68 -4.53
N ILE A 56 0.76 2.14 -3.33
CA ILE A 56 1.70 1.25 -2.64
C ILE A 56 1.85 -0.06 -3.41
N ARG A 57 0.74 -0.64 -3.90
CA ARG A 57 0.77 -1.85 -4.71
C ARG A 57 1.61 -1.67 -5.97
N SER A 58 1.38 -0.59 -6.72
CA SER A 58 2.18 -0.29 -7.92
C SER A 58 3.65 -0.09 -7.57
N LYS A 59 3.94 0.55 -6.43
CA LYS A 59 5.33 0.77 -6.02
C LYS A 59 6.05 -0.53 -5.65
N ILE A 60 5.37 -1.44 -4.94
CA ILE A 60 5.90 -2.77 -4.65
C ILE A 60 6.19 -3.50 -5.96
N HIS A 61 5.25 -3.48 -6.91
CA HIS A 61 5.42 -4.14 -8.20
C HIS A 61 6.62 -3.58 -8.99
N GLU A 62 6.80 -2.26 -9.05
CA GLU A 62 7.97 -1.65 -9.67
C GLU A 62 9.28 -2.15 -9.05
N LEU A 63 9.33 -2.24 -7.72
CA LEU A 63 10.52 -2.70 -6.99
C LEU A 63 10.78 -4.19 -7.22
N GLU A 64 9.73 -5.02 -7.24
CA GLU A 64 9.82 -6.44 -7.61
C GLU A 64 10.34 -6.63 -9.04
N MET A 65 9.88 -5.81 -9.99
CA MET A 65 10.35 -5.85 -11.37
C MET A 65 11.82 -5.44 -11.48
N LYS A 66 12.27 -4.44 -10.70
CA LYS A 66 13.70 -4.09 -10.60
C LYS A 66 14.56 -5.22 -10.05
N LEU A 67 14.03 -6.03 -9.12
CA LEU A 67 14.73 -7.20 -8.59
C LEU A 67 14.78 -8.35 -9.61
N LYS A 68 13.73 -8.55 -10.41
CA LYS A 68 13.64 -9.62 -11.42
C LYS A 68 14.43 -9.31 -12.69
N HIS A 69 14.47 -8.04 -13.09
CA HIS A 69 15.16 -7.56 -14.28
C HIS A 69 16.16 -6.46 -13.89
N PRO A 70 17.27 -6.84 -13.20
CA PRO A 70 18.32 -5.88 -12.90
C PRO A 70 18.99 -5.48 -14.22
N THR A 71 18.84 -4.21 -14.59
CA THR A 71 19.67 -3.56 -15.62
C THR A 71 21.09 -3.34 -15.13
#